data_AF-A0A1G7C1L8-F1
#
_entry.id   AF-A0A1G7C1L8-F1
#
_cell.length_a   1.000
_cell.length_b   1.000
_cell.length_c   1.000
_cell.angle_alpha   90.00
_cell.angle_beta   90.00
_cell.angle_gamma   90.00
#
_symmetry.space_group_name_H-M   'P 1'
#
loop_
_entity.id
_entity.type
_entity.pdbx_description
1 polymer ?
#
loop_
_entity_poly.entity_id
_entity_poly.type
_entity_poly.pdbx_seq_one_letter_code
_entity_poly.pdbx_strand_id
1 'polypeptide(L)'
;MAYSSWFSTAQLIETGECGKGEYRLELYKHRNGDGYFKLVDRNGQVYDESSFSQGTDIGDSRWAPDCFSVNVGTDGDRTDLKVRP
;
A
#
# COMPACT_ATOMS: atom_id res chain seq x y z
N MET A 1 -11.28 24.13 -24.39
CA MET A 1 -11.55 24.05 -22.94
C MET A 1 -10.61 23.04 -22.32
N ALA A 2 -9.74 23.45 -21.40
CA ALA A 2 -8.87 22.54 -20.67
C ALA A 2 -9.72 21.71 -19.71
N TYR A 3 -9.65 20.39 -19.81
CA TYR A 3 -10.30 19.46 -18.90
C TYR A 3 -9.65 19.64 -17.53
N SER A 4 -10.35 20.27 -16.60
CA SER A 4 -9.92 20.41 -15.21
C SER A 4 -9.78 19.01 -14.62
N SER A 5 -8.56 18.49 -14.65
CA SER A 5 -8.18 17.22 -14.08
C SER A 5 -8.17 17.38 -12.55
N TRP A 6 -9.35 17.53 -11.96
CA TRP A 6 -9.60 17.34 -10.53
C TRP A 6 -9.54 15.85 -10.17
N PHE A 7 -8.74 15.06 -10.89
CA PHE A 7 -8.53 13.66 -10.55
C PHE A 7 -8.09 13.66 -9.09
N SER A 8 -8.93 13.09 -8.24
CA SER A 8 -8.51 12.64 -6.94
C SER A 8 -7.55 11.47 -7.19
N THR A 9 -6.39 11.72 -7.77
CA THR A 9 -5.34 10.72 -7.89
C THR A 9 -4.83 10.47 -6.49
N ALA A 10 -4.80 9.19 -6.10
CA ALA A 10 -4.18 8.82 -4.85
C ALA A 10 -2.71 9.23 -4.90
N GLN A 11 -2.22 9.88 -3.85
CA GLN A 11 -0.83 10.27 -3.73
C GLN A 11 -0.10 9.24 -2.88
N LEU A 12 1.14 8.93 -3.24
CA LEU A 12 2.01 8.13 -2.38
C LEU A 12 2.28 8.94 -1.11
N ILE A 13 1.85 8.41 0.03
CA ILE A 13 2.00 9.06 1.33
C ILE A 13 3.20 8.48 2.06
N GLU A 14 3.33 7.16 2.06
CA GLU A 14 4.35 6.48 2.85
C GLU A 14 4.82 5.19 2.18
N THR A 15 6.06 4.80 2.47
CA THR A 15 6.68 3.56 2.03
C THR A 15 7.26 2.81 3.22
N GLY A 16 6.91 1.54 3.37
CA GLY A 16 7.43 0.64 4.38
C GLY A 16 8.25 -0.46 3.71
N GLU A 17 9.41 -0.78 4.26
CA GLU A 17 10.31 -1.77 3.67
C GLU A 17 10.56 -2.91 4.66
N CYS A 18 10.82 -4.10 4.13
CA CYS A 18 11.19 -5.28 4.92
C CYS A 18 12.57 -5.80 4.50
N GLY A 19 13.37 -6.22 5.49
CA GLY A 19 14.67 -6.85 5.26
C GLY A 19 15.65 -5.96 4.51
N LYS A 20 16.18 -6.45 3.39
CA LYS A 20 17.15 -5.73 2.54
C LYS A 20 16.51 -4.77 1.52
N GLY A 21 15.21 -4.49 1.63
CA GLY A 21 14.50 -3.63 0.68
C GLY A 21 14.23 -4.31 -0.66
N GLU A 22 14.11 -5.65 -0.69
CA GLU A 22 13.73 -6.39 -1.90
C GLU A 22 12.26 -6.14 -2.27
N TYR A 23 11.42 -6.01 -1.25
CA TYR A 23 10.01 -5.65 -1.35
C TYR A 23 9.72 -4.44 -0.47
N ARG A 24 8.80 -3.60 -0.96
CA ARG A 24 8.28 -2.46 -0.23
C ARG A 24 6.77 -2.40 -0.35
N LEU A 25 6.17 -1.90 0.69
CA LEU A 25 4.77 -1.59 0.80
C LEU A 25 4.60 -0.08 0.57
N GLU A 26 3.74 0.30 -0.35
CA GLU A 26 3.45 1.68 -0.68
C GLU A 26 2.01 2.01 -0.27
N LEU A 27 1.82 3.08 0.49
CA LEU A 27 0.52 3.57 0.92
C LEU A 27 0.11 4.77 0.07
N TYR A 28 -0.96 4.62 -0.69
CA TYR A 28 -1.56 5.67 -1.48
C TYR A 28 -2.86 6.15 -0.84
N LYS A 29 -3.03 7.47 -0.68
CA LYS A 29 -4.28 8.05 -0.18
C LYS A 29 -4.85 9.10 -1.13
N HIS A 30 -6.17 9.08 -1.24
CA HIS A 30 -6.98 10.10 -1.87
C HIS A 30 -7.33 11.20 -0.86
N ARG A 31 -7.73 12.37 -1.38
CA ARG A 31 -8.10 13.53 -0.55
C ARG A 31 -9.30 13.28 0.37
N ASN A 32 -10.18 12.34 0.02
CA ASN A 32 -11.34 11.95 0.82
C ASN A 32 -10.99 10.95 1.95
N GLY A 33 -9.72 10.56 2.08
CA GLY A 33 -9.22 9.64 3.10
C GLY A 33 -9.19 8.17 2.67
N ASP A 34 -9.84 7.81 1.57
CA ASP A 34 -9.74 6.47 0.99
C ASP A 34 -8.35 6.24 0.44
N GLY A 35 -7.96 4.98 0.26
CA GLY A 35 -6.64 4.68 -0.24
C GLY A 35 -6.46 3.23 -0.60
N TYR A 36 -5.23 2.89 -0.93
CA TYR A 36 -4.82 1.52 -1.17
C TYR A 36 -3.36 1.32 -0.82
N PHE A 37 -3.03 0.07 -0.55
CA PHE A 37 -1.68 -0.41 -0.35
C PHE A 37 -1.23 -1.17 -1.60
N LYS A 38 0.03 -0.99 -2.01
CA LYS A 38 0.69 -1.79 -3.03
C LYS A 38 1.90 -2.49 -2.46
N LEU A 39 1.99 -3.80 -2.68
CA LEU A 39 3.21 -4.55 -2.43
C LEU A 39 4.00 -4.62 -3.73
N VAL A 40 5.18 -4.00 -3.74
CA VAL A 40 6.01 -3.87 -4.94
C VAL A 40 7.44 -4.33 -4.70
N ASP A 41 8.15 -4.76 -5.75
CA ASP A 41 9.61 -4.94 -5.67
C ASP A 41 10.37 -3.62 -5.87
N ARG A 42 11.70 -3.70 -5.76
CA ARG A 42 12.64 -2.62 -6.08
C ARG A 42 12.53 -2.06 -7.51
N ASN A 43 11.99 -2.81 -8.46
CA ASN A 43 11.79 -2.38 -9.86
C ASN A 43 10.43 -1.70 -10.06
N GLY A 44 9.58 -1.68 -9.03
CA GLY A 44 8.22 -1.16 -9.08
C GLY A 44 7.19 -2.17 -9.63
N GLN A 45 7.54 -3.46 -9.74
CA GLN A 45 6.58 -4.49 -10.10
C GLN A 45 5.60 -4.70 -8.94
N VAL A 46 4.31 -4.54 -9.20
CA VAL A 46 3.24 -4.78 -8.22
C VAL A 46 2.93 -6.27 -8.16
N TYR A 47 2.94 -6.83 -6.95
CA TYR A 47 2.56 -8.21 -6.68
C TYR A 47 1.14 -8.34 -6.16
N ASP A 48 0.73 -7.40 -5.30
CA ASP A 48 -0.59 -7.41 -4.68
C ASP A 48 -1.02 -5.99 -4.33
N GLU A 49 -2.33 -5.76 -4.28
CA GLU A 49 -2.94 -4.47 -3.97
C GLU A 49 -4.19 -4.66 -3.11
N SER A 50 -4.36 -3.81 -2.10
CA SER A 50 -5.55 -3.83 -1.24
C SER A 50 -6.04 -2.42 -1.00
N SER A 51 -7.31 -2.18 -1.29
CA SER A 51 -7.99 -0.90 -1.06
C SER A 51 -8.65 -0.88 0.30
N PHE A 52 -8.70 0.31 0.91
CA PHE A 52 -9.35 0.56 2.19
C PHE A 52 -10.12 1.87 2.15
N SER A 53 -11.14 1.95 3.00
CA SER A 53 -11.95 3.15 3.19
C SER A 53 -11.58 3.81 4.50
N GLN A 54 -10.95 4.99 4.41
CA GLN A 54 -10.53 5.84 5.53
C GLN A 54 -9.63 5.18 6.60
N GLY A 55 -8.86 6.01 7.31
CA GLY A 55 -8.30 5.66 8.62
C GLY A 55 -7.23 4.57 8.69
N THR A 56 -6.56 4.20 7.60
CA THR A 56 -5.45 3.24 7.64
C THR A 56 -4.10 3.90 7.39
N ASP A 57 -3.10 3.51 8.18
CA ASP A 57 -1.70 3.95 8.08
C ASP A 57 -0.78 2.74 7.98
N ILE A 58 0.42 2.94 7.41
CA ILE A 58 1.38 1.85 7.22
C ILE A 58 2.08 1.47 8.54
N GLY A 59 2.03 2.32 9.56
CA GLY A 59 2.61 2.06 10.88
C GLY A 59 2.02 0.82 11.55
N ASP A 60 0.80 0.45 11.17
CA ASP A 60 0.17 -0.80 11.62
C ASP A 60 0.57 -2.01 10.79
N SER A 61 1.29 -1.84 9.68
CA SER A 61 1.69 -2.95 8.81
C SER A 61 2.61 -3.94 9.55
N ARG A 62 2.33 -5.24 9.38
CA ARG A 62 3.11 -6.31 10.00
C ARG A 62 3.64 -7.22 8.92
N TRP A 63 4.95 -7.11 8.68
CA TRP A 63 5.64 -7.97 7.74
C TRP A 63 5.84 -9.37 8.33
N ALA A 64 5.70 -10.38 7.48
CA ALA A 64 6.17 -11.72 7.80
C ALA A 64 7.71 -11.74 7.90
N PRO A 65 8.29 -12.66 8.70
CA PRO A 65 9.75 -12.75 8.85
C PRO A 65 10.51 -13.00 7.53
N ASP A 66 9.84 -13.62 6.56
CA ASP A 66 10.37 -13.88 5.22
C ASP A 66 10.19 -12.73 4.22
N CYS A 67 9.51 -11.64 4.63
CA CYS A 67 9.22 -10.46 3.81
C CYS A 67 8.40 -10.72 2.52
N PHE A 68 7.86 -11.93 2.29
CA PHE A 68 7.00 -12.21 1.13
C PHE A 68 5.53 -11.93 1.41
N SER A 69 5.17 -11.58 2.65
CA SER A 69 3.84 -11.07 2.95
C SER A 69 3.84 -9.95 3.97
N VAL A 70 2.82 -9.11 3.87
CA VAL A 70 2.59 -8.01 4.82
C VAL A 70 1.11 -7.88 5.11
N ASN A 71 0.80 -7.83 6.39
CA ASN A 71 -0.56 -7.66 6.86
C ASN A 71 -0.84 -6.19 7.15
N VAL A 72 -1.71 -5.58 6.35
CA VAL A 72 -2.04 -4.15 6.33
C VAL A 72 -3.50 -3.93 6.69
N GLY A 73 -3.89 -2.73 7.11
CA GLY A 73 -5.25 -2.46 7.59
C GLY A 73 -5.29 -2.09 9.08
N THR A 74 -6.47 -1.71 9.55
CA THR A 74 -6.75 -1.44 10.98
C THR A 74 -7.25 -2.71 11.68
N ASP A 75 -7.26 -2.75 13.01
CA ASP A 75 -7.59 -3.95 13.82
C ASP A 75 -8.88 -4.71 13.43
N GLY A 76 -9.83 -4.08 12.72
CA GLY A 76 -11.06 -4.73 12.23
C GLY A 76 -11.02 -5.27 10.79
N ASP A 77 -10.14 -4.73 9.94
CA ASP A 77 -10.18 -4.92 8.48
C ASP A 77 -8.78 -5.17 7.90
N ARG A 78 -8.02 -6.07 8.53
CA ARG A 78 -6.67 -6.40 8.10
C ARG A 78 -6.69 -7.34 6.89
N THR A 79 -5.92 -6.99 5.87
CA THR A 79 -5.70 -7.79 4.65
C THR A 79 -4.23 -8.17 4.55
N ASP A 80 -3.96 -9.38 4.08
CA ASP A 80 -2.61 -9.87 3.82
C ASP A 80 -2.27 -9.70 2.33
N LEU A 81 -1.26 -8.88 2.05
CA LEU A 81 -0.67 -8.71 0.72
C LEU A 81 0.48 -9.69 0.57
N LYS A 82 0.55 -10.39 -0.56
CA LYS A 82 1.54 -11.46 -0.77
C LYS A 82 2.31 -11.29 -2.07
N VAL A 83 3.62 -11.50 -2.02
CA VAL A 83 4.45 -11.72 -3.20
C VAL A 83 4.05 -13.07 -3.78
N ARG A 84 3.39 -13.06 -4.94
CA ARG A 84 3.07 -14.27 -5.72
C ARG A 84 3.86 -14.22 -7.03
N PRO A 85 4.66 -15.25 -7.34
CA PRO A 85 5.40 -15.31 -8.59
C PRO A 85 4.50 -15.44 -9.82
#